data_AF-A0A969BDU1-F1
#
_entry.id   AF-A0A969BDU1-F1
#
_cell.length_a   1.000
_cell.length_b   1.000
_cell.length_c   1.000
_cell.angle_alpha   90.00
_cell.angle_beta   90.00
_cell.angle_gamma   90.00
#
_symmetry.space_group_name_H-M   'P 1'
#
loop_
_entity.id
_entity.type
_entity.pdbx_description
1 polymer ?
#
loop_
_entity_poly.entity_id
_entity_poly.type
_entity_poly.pdbx_seq_one_letter_code
_entity_poly.pdbx_strand_id
1 'polypeptide(L)'
;MGIFSRVLKGILPIIVTAVSLNIAIPEANAYSTSSCLGEKLKWDSNSKTLRASSTSFPTGTWRDTLANAIARFNQNPSKFNYELTTDSSVRLGNGQSEVWGSTDNGVLKGAPAIAYTWRTCYWLFGKHVKLKELDVIFDYGSPWKWAASESKSNLLRYGGSLRPFQTTAIHELGHGLKLNHVNSEYNVMGTDFEHIHVNGSLARAYMGEDTADGAVALYGTRSPARQDLGVVHWKYSGASGEYSDHTKTELFNTANAVLSNFNDGGETRYQVTPGQQVRTEFTYENNGASTQSNVRVGFYISTNDTISTGDQRIAGTTLNLGRDNVYTARNTVTIPSSLQRNRNYWLGVIIDENNSINENVEWNNATYIPIRVQ
;
A
#
# COMPACT_ATOMS: atom_id res chain seq x y z
N MET A 1 74.92 -55.70 16.56
CA MET A 1 74.39 -54.52 17.30
C MET A 1 73.52 -53.75 16.33
N GLY A 2 72.24 -53.48 16.52
CA GLY A 2 71.28 -53.71 17.58
C GLY A 2 70.02 -52.97 17.11
N ILE A 3 68.91 -53.70 17.04
CA ILE A 3 67.56 -53.23 16.72
C ILE A 3 67.16 -52.10 17.68
N PHE A 4 66.57 -50.99 17.21
CA PHE A 4 65.49 -50.32 17.94
C PHE A 4 64.57 -49.51 17.02
N SER A 5 63.34 -50.01 16.95
CA SER A 5 62.11 -49.42 16.44
C SER A 5 61.79 -48.08 17.11
N ARG A 6 61.44 -47.05 16.32
CA ARG A 6 60.77 -45.84 16.82
C ARG A 6 59.28 -45.92 16.52
N VAL A 7 58.53 -45.98 17.62
CA VAL A 7 57.08 -45.98 17.75
C VAL A 7 56.44 -44.75 17.07
N LEU A 8 55.51 -45.01 16.14
CA LEU A 8 54.52 -44.03 15.68
C LEU A 8 53.62 -43.65 16.87
N LYS A 9 53.58 -42.36 17.25
CA LYS A 9 52.50 -41.81 18.06
C LYS A 9 51.46 -41.19 17.13
N GLY A 10 50.29 -41.80 17.09
CA GLY A 10 49.12 -41.30 16.36
C GLY A 10 48.64 -39.98 16.95
N ILE A 11 48.51 -38.98 16.10
CA ILE A 11 47.78 -37.75 16.37
C ILE A 11 46.36 -37.98 15.86
N LEU A 12 45.39 -38.11 16.77
CA LEU A 12 43.97 -38.12 16.43
C LEU A 12 43.58 -36.73 15.88
N PRO A 13 42.92 -36.64 14.71
CA PRO A 13 42.34 -35.38 14.26
C PRO A 13 41.11 -35.06 15.11
N ILE A 14 41.14 -33.92 15.80
CA ILE A 14 39.96 -33.34 16.44
C ILE A 14 39.06 -32.85 15.30
N ILE A 15 38.00 -33.61 15.02
CA ILE A 15 36.89 -33.17 14.18
C ILE A 15 36.16 -32.09 14.98
N VAL A 16 36.44 -30.83 14.69
CA VAL A 16 35.60 -29.72 15.12
C VAL A 16 34.34 -29.76 14.26
N THR A 17 33.30 -30.43 14.75
CA THR A 17 31.96 -30.32 14.18
C THR A 17 31.53 -28.88 14.36
N ALA A 18 31.56 -28.10 13.29
CA ALA A 18 30.95 -26.78 13.24
C ALA A 18 29.45 -26.97 13.50
N VAL A 19 29.01 -26.70 14.73
CA VAL A 19 27.60 -26.52 15.05
C VAL A 19 27.20 -25.23 14.35
N SER A 20 26.62 -25.36 13.16
CA SER A 20 25.92 -24.28 12.49
C SER A 20 24.75 -23.89 13.39
N LEU A 21 24.96 -22.85 14.19
CA LEU A 21 23.90 -22.19 14.91
C LEU A 21 23.00 -21.56 13.85
N ASN A 22 21.92 -22.26 13.50
CA ASN A 22 20.82 -21.69 12.72
C ASN A 22 20.17 -20.62 13.59
N ILE A 23 20.77 -19.44 13.61
CA ILE A 23 20.09 -18.22 14.04
C ILE A 23 19.01 -18.02 13.00
N ALA A 24 17.79 -18.47 13.30
CA ALA A 24 16.61 -18.02 12.61
C ALA A 24 16.56 -16.50 12.83
N ILE A 25 17.05 -15.74 11.86
CA ILE A 25 16.74 -14.33 11.76
C ILE A 25 15.22 -14.30 11.64
N PRO A 26 14.46 -13.67 12.55
CA PRO A 26 13.02 -13.54 12.35
C PRO A 26 12.85 -12.84 11.00
N GLU A 27 12.10 -13.47 10.08
CA GLU A 27 11.70 -12.81 8.84
C GLU A 27 10.98 -11.53 9.26
N ALA A 28 11.59 -10.38 8.93
CA ALA A 28 10.97 -9.10 9.12
C ALA A 28 9.86 -9.03 8.06
N ASN A 29 8.62 -9.22 8.50
CA ASN A 29 7.44 -8.86 7.71
C ASN A 29 7.58 -7.39 7.32
N ALA A 30 7.05 -7.01 6.16
CA ALA A 30 7.11 -5.61 5.77
C ALA A 30 6.29 -4.73 6.73
N TYR A 31 5.17 -5.29 7.21
CA TYR A 31 4.34 -4.63 8.20
C TYR A 31 4.99 -4.65 9.58
N SER A 32 4.80 -3.56 10.32
CA SER A 32 5.28 -3.43 11.69
C SER A 32 4.12 -3.30 12.66
N THR A 33 4.10 -4.10 13.73
CA THR A 33 3.05 -4.04 14.76
C THR A 33 3.60 -3.74 16.14
N SER A 34 2.76 -3.19 17.01
CA SER A 34 3.08 -3.01 18.42
C SER A 34 2.74 -4.26 19.26
N SER A 35 3.60 -4.59 20.23
CA SER A 35 3.34 -5.64 21.23
C SER A 35 3.46 -5.10 22.66
N CYS A 36 2.92 -5.85 23.62
CA CYS A 36 3.11 -5.60 25.04
C CYS A 36 3.10 -6.92 25.82
N LEU A 37 3.99 -7.10 26.79
CA LEU A 37 4.11 -8.36 27.57
C LEU A 37 4.24 -9.63 26.70
N GLY A 38 4.84 -9.49 25.51
CA GLY A 38 5.00 -10.58 24.53
C GLY A 38 3.75 -10.92 23.72
N GLU A 39 2.68 -10.12 23.82
CA GLU A 39 1.42 -10.31 23.09
C GLU A 39 1.20 -9.18 22.08
N LYS A 40 0.60 -9.52 20.93
CA LYS A 40 0.23 -8.54 19.90
C LYS A 40 -0.85 -7.61 20.46
N LEU A 41 -0.64 -6.29 20.33
CA LEU A 41 -1.61 -5.32 20.79
C LEU A 41 -2.70 -5.11 19.75
N LYS A 42 -3.91 -5.60 20.02
CA LYS A 42 -5.05 -5.52 19.10
C LYS A 42 -6.39 -5.34 19.83
N TRP A 43 -7.47 -5.18 19.07
CA TRP A 43 -8.84 -5.21 19.58
C TRP A 43 -9.24 -6.63 20.03
N ASP A 44 -10.08 -6.72 21.07
CA ASP A 44 -10.64 -8.01 21.53
C ASP A 44 -11.63 -8.61 20.51
N SER A 45 -12.27 -7.75 19.72
CA SER A 45 -13.24 -8.08 18.68
C SER A 45 -12.65 -7.88 17.29
N ASN A 46 -13.27 -8.53 16.30
CA ASN A 46 -13.00 -8.30 14.88
C ASN A 46 -13.82 -7.12 14.32
N SER A 47 -14.29 -6.22 15.19
CA SER A 47 -14.90 -4.97 14.76
C SER A 47 -14.71 -3.87 15.78
N LYS A 48 -14.76 -2.63 15.31
CA LYS A 48 -14.78 -1.45 16.17
C LYS A 48 -15.67 -0.36 15.56
N THR A 49 -16.58 0.16 16.37
CA THR A 49 -17.39 1.32 15.98
C THR A 49 -16.62 2.62 16.18
N LEU A 50 -16.46 3.37 15.09
CA LEU A 50 -15.96 4.74 15.04
C LEU A 50 -17.14 5.72 15.08
N ARG A 51 -16.93 6.83 15.77
CA ARG A 51 -17.93 7.88 15.98
C ARG A 51 -17.45 9.17 15.34
N ALA A 52 -17.98 9.52 14.18
CA ALA A 52 -17.67 10.78 13.55
C ALA A 52 -18.37 11.94 14.27
N SER A 53 -17.63 13.00 14.58
CA SER A 53 -18.19 14.26 15.07
C SER A 53 -19.24 14.78 14.08
N SER A 54 -20.48 14.92 14.53
CA SER A 54 -21.58 15.48 13.73
C SER A 54 -21.36 16.95 13.36
N THR A 55 -20.47 17.65 14.06
CA THR A 55 -20.03 19.01 13.74
C THR A 55 -18.98 19.02 12.63
N SER A 56 -17.96 18.16 12.72
CA SER A 56 -16.87 18.12 11.72
C SER A 56 -17.28 17.38 10.44
N PHE A 57 -18.13 16.37 10.60
CA PHE A 57 -18.66 15.52 9.54
C PHE A 57 -20.20 15.59 9.55
N PRO A 58 -20.80 16.75 9.19
CA PRO A 58 -22.24 16.86 9.01
C PRO A 58 -22.72 15.97 7.84
N THR A 59 -24.03 15.78 7.70
CA THR A 59 -24.57 14.91 6.65
C THR A 59 -24.19 15.47 5.29
N GLY A 60 -23.67 14.61 4.40
CA GLY A 60 -23.22 14.98 3.07
C GLY A 60 -21.72 14.76 2.88
N THR A 61 -21.12 15.56 1.99
CA THR A 61 -19.84 15.26 1.34
C THR A 61 -18.75 14.75 2.27
N TRP A 62 -18.41 15.47 3.35
CA TRP A 62 -17.30 15.05 4.23
C TRP A 62 -17.57 13.74 4.98
N ARG A 63 -18.81 13.53 5.43
CA ARG A 63 -19.20 12.27 6.07
C ARG A 63 -19.21 11.13 5.07
N ASP A 64 -19.68 11.37 3.85
CA ASP A 64 -19.68 10.37 2.78
C ASP A 64 -18.24 10.01 2.38
N THR A 65 -17.33 10.99 2.31
CA THR A 65 -15.90 10.77 2.05
C THR A 65 -15.26 9.90 3.14
N LEU A 66 -15.53 10.17 4.42
CA LEU A 66 -15.06 9.35 5.54
C LEU A 66 -15.65 7.94 5.51
N ALA A 67 -16.96 7.82 5.27
CA ALA A 67 -17.64 6.54 5.12
C ALA A 67 -17.04 5.71 3.98
N ASN A 68 -16.71 6.35 2.86
CA ASN A 68 -16.04 5.70 1.73
C ASN A 68 -14.62 5.24 2.08
N ALA A 69 -13.85 6.02 2.84
CA ALA A 69 -12.53 5.60 3.33
C ALA A 69 -12.63 4.37 4.24
N ILE A 70 -13.60 4.34 5.15
CA ILE A 70 -13.88 3.19 6.02
C ILE A 70 -14.36 1.98 5.20
N ALA A 71 -15.21 2.18 4.21
CA ALA A 71 -15.67 1.11 3.34
C ALA A 71 -14.50 0.47 2.56
N ARG A 72 -13.56 1.29 2.05
CA ARG A 72 -12.33 0.84 1.39
C ARG A 72 -11.40 0.12 2.36
N PHE A 73 -11.22 0.64 3.57
CA PHE A 73 -10.48 -0.05 4.63
C PHE A 73 -11.08 -1.45 4.90
N ASN A 74 -12.40 -1.54 4.97
CA ASN A 74 -13.12 -2.79 5.19
C ASN A 74 -13.13 -3.75 4.00
N GLN A 75 -12.55 -3.40 2.85
CA GLN A 75 -12.35 -4.35 1.74
C GLN A 75 -11.25 -5.37 2.05
N ASN A 76 -10.41 -5.11 3.06
CA ASN A 76 -9.30 -5.95 3.49
C ASN A 76 -9.67 -7.45 3.70
N PRO A 77 -8.68 -8.35 3.58
CA PRO A 77 -8.88 -9.79 3.65
C PRO A 77 -8.92 -10.35 5.08
N SER A 78 -8.75 -9.50 6.10
CA SER A 78 -8.84 -9.92 7.50
C SER A 78 -10.30 -10.00 7.97
N LYS A 79 -10.49 -10.57 9.17
CA LYS A 79 -11.80 -10.57 9.83
C LYS A 79 -12.23 -9.18 10.32
N PHE A 80 -11.30 -8.22 10.42
CA PHE A 80 -11.54 -6.95 11.07
C PHE A 80 -12.30 -5.96 10.19
N ASN A 81 -13.29 -5.27 10.77
CA ASN A 81 -14.00 -4.16 10.11
C ASN A 81 -14.23 -2.99 11.07
N TYR A 82 -14.16 -1.77 10.56
CA TYR A 82 -14.68 -0.59 11.25
C TYR A 82 -16.16 -0.36 10.91
N GLU A 83 -16.95 0.03 11.90
CA GLU A 83 -18.31 0.54 11.71
C GLU A 83 -18.30 2.05 11.90
N LEU A 84 -19.22 2.77 11.25
CA LEU A 84 -19.34 4.22 11.39
C LEU A 84 -20.70 4.61 11.96
N THR A 85 -20.69 5.40 13.02
CA THR A 85 -21.85 6.14 13.53
C THR A 85 -21.45 7.60 13.78
N THR A 86 -22.36 8.43 14.27
CA THR A 86 -22.07 9.83 14.60
C THR A 86 -22.21 10.11 16.09
N ASP A 87 -21.48 11.12 16.57
CA ASP A 87 -21.58 11.64 17.94
C ASP A 87 -21.63 13.17 17.93
N SER A 88 -22.31 13.77 18.90
CA SER A 88 -22.35 15.23 19.10
C SER A 88 -21.29 15.73 20.09
N SER A 89 -20.69 14.83 20.86
CA SER A 89 -19.61 15.15 21.80
C SER A 89 -18.42 14.26 21.50
N VAL A 90 -17.28 14.87 21.14
CA VAL A 90 -16.01 14.16 20.92
C VAL A 90 -14.96 14.67 21.90
N ARG A 91 -14.11 13.78 22.41
CA ARG A 91 -13.04 14.10 23.34
C ARG A 91 -12.00 12.97 23.37
N LEU A 92 -10.73 13.36 23.29
CA LEU A 92 -9.60 12.45 23.53
C LEU A 92 -9.75 11.62 24.80
N GLY A 93 -9.65 10.29 24.66
CA GLY A 93 -9.49 9.37 25.80
C GLY A 93 -10.76 9.22 26.65
N ASN A 94 -11.93 9.35 26.04
CA ASN A 94 -13.23 9.23 26.71
C ASN A 94 -13.79 7.79 26.71
N GLY A 95 -13.06 6.83 26.14
CA GLY A 95 -13.45 5.43 26.03
C GLY A 95 -14.26 5.11 24.77
N GLN A 96 -14.54 6.09 23.91
CA GLN A 96 -15.18 5.95 22.61
C GLN A 96 -14.16 6.20 21.52
N SER A 97 -14.24 5.46 20.41
CA SER A 97 -13.32 5.71 19.29
C SER A 97 -13.96 6.69 18.33
N GLU A 98 -13.33 7.85 18.16
CA GLU A 98 -13.92 9.02 17.56
C GLU A 98 -13.10 9.57 16.38
N VAL A 99 -13.78 10.27 15.48
CA VAL A 99 -13.13 10.93 14.34
C VAL A 99 -13.65 12.36 14.22
N TRP A 100 -12.76 13.36 14.23
CA TRP A 100 -13.17 14.77 14.14
C TRP A 100 -12.12 15.65 13.49
N GLY A 101 -12.53 16.86 13.12
CA GLY A 101 -11.64 17.92 12.66
C GLY A 101 -11.25 18.85 13.81
N SER A 102 -10.01 19.30 13.85
CA SER A 102 -9.52 20.31 14.78
C SER A 102 -8.63 21.34 14.08
N THR A 103 -8.38 22.47 14.74
CA THR A 103 -7.29 23.43 14.42
C THR A 103 -6.34 23.60 15.62
N ASP A 104 -6.55 22.83 16.69
CA ASP A 104 -5.74 22.90 17.90
C ASP A 104 -4.41 22.14 17.72
N ASN A 105 -3.34 22.90 17.57
CA ASN A 105 -2.00 22.35 17.42
C ASN A 105 -1.51 21.57 18.65
N GLY A 106 -2.10 21.77 19.83
CA GLY A 106 -1.78 20.99 21.03
C GLY A 106 -2.11 19.50 20.86
N VAL A 107 -3.19 19.19 20.13
CA VAL A 107 -3.57 17.81 19.81
C VAL A 107 -3.04 17.37 18.45
N LEU A 108 -2.83 18.27 17.49
CA LEU A 108 -2.36 17.92 16.14
C LEU A 108 -0.84 17.82 16.00
N LYS A 109 -0.07 18.52 16.85
CA LYS A 109 1.40 18.50 16.85
C LYS A 109 2.03 18.79 15.48
N GLY A 110 1.39 19.64 14.68
CA GLY A 110 1.82 20.02 13.33
C GLY A 110 1.57 18.96 12.25
N ALA A 111 0.95 17.83 12.57
CA ALA A 111 0.62 16.80 11.61
C ALA A 111 -0.70 17.11 10.88
N PRO A 112 -0.88 16.66 9.62
CA PRO A 112 -2.13 16.83 8.88
C PRO A 112 -3.28 16.03 9.51
N ALA A 113 -2.98 14.88 10.09
CA ALA A 113 -3.88 14.13 10.93
C ALA A 113 -3.06 13.36 11.98
N ILE A 114 -3.73 12.85 13.01
CA ILE A 114 -3.09 12.04 14.03
C ILE A 114 -4.07 11.05 14.67
N ALA A 115 -3.62 9.81 14.80
CA ALA A 115 -4.29 8.75 15.55
C ALA A 115 -3.74 8.66 16.98
N TYR A 116 -4.59 8.93 17.96
CA TYR A 116 -4.34 8.61 19.36
C TYR A 116 -4.94 7.25 19.68
N THR A 117 -4.19 6.43 20.42
CA THR A 117 -4.64 5.09 20.80
C THR A 117 -4.39 4.83 22.26
N TRP A 118 -5.40 4.29 22.94
CA TRP A 118 -5.28 3.85 24.33
C TRP A 118 -5.29 2.34 24.39
N ARG A 119 -4.50 1.82 25.32
CA ARG A 119 -4.32 0.40 25.53
C ARG A 119 -4.39 0.04 27.00
N THR A 120 -4.78 -1.20 27.24
CA THR A 120 -4.48 -1.88 28.48
C THR A 120 -3.24 -2.74 28.26
N CYS A 121 -2.26 -2.63 29.16
CA CYS A 121 -1.11 -3.53 29.22
C CYS A 121 -0.66 -3.70 30.68
N TYR A 122 -1.11 -4.78 31.32
CA TYR A 122 -0.65 -5.18 32.65
C TYR A 122 -0.79 -6.70 32.84
N TRP A 123 -0.11 -7.25 33.86
CA TRP A 123 -0.03 -8.69 34.10
C TRP A 123 -0.62 -9.14 35.44
N LEU A 124 -0.93 -8.20 36.34
CA LEU A 124 -1.49 -8.51 37.65
C LEU A 124 -2.87 -9.15 37.47
N PHE A 125 -3.05 -10.35 38.02
CA PHE A 125 -4.23 -11.21 37.81
C PHE A 125 -4.46 -11.60 36.33
N GLY A 126 -3.39 -11.95 35.63
CA GLY A 126 -3.42 -12.38 34.23
C GLY A 126 -2.91 -11.27 33.29
N LYS A 127 -2.51 -11.65 32.07
CA LYS A 127 -2.11 -10.66 31.06
C LYS A 127 -3.35 -10.01 30.46
N HIS A 128 -3.38 -8.69 30.47
CA HIS A 128 -4.41 -7.86 29.87
C HIS A 128 -3.74 -6.95 28.84
N VAL A 129 -3.69 -7.40 27.58
CA VAL A 129 -3.04 -6.68 26.47
C VAL A 129 -4.07 -6.43 25.37
N LYS A 130 -4.58 -5.21 25.27
CA LYS A 130 -5.59 -4.86 24.26
C LYS A 130 -5.71 -3.38 23.99
N LEU A 131 -6.21 -3.06 22.79
CA LEU A 131 -6.68 -1.73 22.44
C LEU A 131 -8.01 -1.42 23.11
N LYS A 132 -8.17 -0.16 23.51
CA LYS A 132 -9.37 0.37 24.17
C LYS A 132 -10.04 1.44 23.34
N GLU A 133 -9.24 2.28 22.69
CA GLU A 133 -9.71 3.49 22.04
C GLU A 133 -8.77 3.89 20.90
N LEU A 134 -9.36 4.44 19.85
CA LEU A 134 -8.73 5.08 18.71
C LEU A 134 -9.45 6.41 18.47
N ASP A 135 -8.72 7.50 18.54
CA ASP A 135 -9.21 8.82 18.19
C ASP A 135 -8.41 9.37 17.02
N VAL A 136 -9.08 9.74 15.95
CA VAL A 136 -8.46 10.29 14.75
C VAL A 136 -8.85 11.75 14.59
N ILE A 137 -7.85 12.62 14.54
CA ILE A 137 -8.05 14.05 14.42
C ILE A 137 -7.45 14.52 13.10
N PHE A 138 -8.25 15.22 12.29
CA PHE A 138 -7.78 15.87 11.07
C PHE A 138 -7.58 17.37 11.30
N ASP A 139 -6.45 17.90 10.87
CA ASP A 139 -6.20 19.33 10.86
C ASP A 139 -6.91 19.97 9.66
N TYR A 140 -7.95 20.78 9.88
CA TYR A 140 -8.59 21.56 8.81
C TYR A 140 -8.08 23.01 8.72
N GLY A 141 -7.06 23.35 9.50
CA GLY A 141 -6.36 24.62 9.46
C GLY A 141 -5.32 24.70 8.34
N SER A 142 -4.84 25.92 8.10
CA SER A 142 -3.71 26.17 7.19
C SER A 142 -2.43 25.49 7.73
N PRO A 143 -1.61 24.84 6.90
CA PRO A 143 -1.60 24.88 5.43
C PRO A 143 -2.42 23.78 4.73
N TRP A 144 -3.12 22.93 5.48
CA TRP A 144 -3.73 21.71 4.94
C TRP A 144 -5.01 22.02 4.15
N LYS A 145 -5.08 21.47 2.94
CA LYS A 145 -6.24 21.59 2.06
C LYS A 145 -6.68 20.20 1.61
N TRP A 146 -7.91 19.83 1.94
CA TRP A 146 -8.40 18.47 1.76
C TRP A 146 -9.24 18.33 0.50
N ALA A 147 -9.02 17.25 -0.24
CA ALA A 147 -9.94 16.79 -1.28
C ALA A 147 -10.96 15.84 -0.66
N ALA A 148 -12.23 16.23 -0.72
CA ALA A 148 -13.34 15.35 -0.41
C ALA A 148 -13.73 14.45 -1.61
N SER A 149 -13.22 14.74 -2.80
CA SER A 149 -13.52 14.01 -4.05
C SER A 149 -12.34 13.15 -4.51
N GLU A 150 -12.67 12.13 -5.29
CA GLU A 150 -11.72 11.22 -5.96
C GLU A 150 -11.22 11.78 -7.29
N SER A 151 -11.52 13.04 -7.62
CA SER A 151 -11.11 13.62 -8.90
C SER A 151 -9.59 13.76 -8.94
N LYS A 152 -8.96 13.02 -9.86
CA LYS A 152 -7.50 12.98 -10.04
C LYS A 152 -6.91 14.39 -10.17
N SER A 153 -7.53 15.24 -10.98
CA SER A 153 -7.06 16.60 -11.26
C SER A 153 -7.03 17.53 -10.04
N ASN A 154 -7.69 17.17 -8.93
CA ASN A 154 -7.67 17.98 -7.71
C ASN A 154 -6.46 17.68 -6.82
N LEU A 155 -5.80 16.53 -7.02
CA LEU A 155 -4.81 16.01 -6.08
C LEU A 155 -3.40 16.54 -6.34
N LEU A 156 -2.67 16.84 -5.27
CA LEU A 156 -1.29 17.38 -5.29
C LEU A 156 -0.34 16.62 -6.22
N ARG A 157 -0.45 15.29 -6.25
CA ARG A 157 0.43 14.41 -7.05
C ARG A 157 -0.06 14.17 -8.48
N TYR A 158 -1.09 14.90 -8.91
CA TYR A 158 -1.67 14.86 -10.26
C TYR A 158 -2.05 16.28 -10.74
N GLY A 159 -1.25 17.29 -10.36
CA GLY A 159 -1.36 18.67 -10.86
C GLY A 159 -2.33 19.57 -10.10
N GLY A 160 -3.10 19.01 -9.16
CA GLY A 160 -3.97 19.77 -8.28
C GLY A 160 -3.24 20.34 -7.05
N SER A 161 -4.02 20.82 -6.09
CA SER A 161 -3.51 21.50 -4.88
C SER A 161 -4.04 20.92 -3.56
N LEU A 162 -4.84 19.86 -3.63
CA LEU A 162 -5.49 19.26 -2.48
C LEU A 162 -4.84 17.94 -2.09
N ARG A 163 -4.73 17.70 -0.79
CA ARG A 163 -4.35 16.42 -0.20
C ARG A 163 -5.56 15.48 -0.18
N PRO A 164 -5.43 14.23 -0.66
CA PRO A 164 -6.52 13.27 -0.63
C PRO A 164 -6.89 12.85 0.80
N PHE A 165 -8.05 13.32 1.30
CA PHE A 165 -8.54 13.00 2.65
C PHE A 165 -8.59 11.50 2.91
N GLN A 166 -9.06 10.72 1.93
CA GLN A 166 -9.27 9.28 2.07
C GLN A 166 -7.96 8.51 2.29
N THR A 167 -6.84 8.93 1.68
CA THR A 167 -5.54 8.28 1.89
C THR A 167 -5.05 8.49 3.32
N THR A 168 -5.11 9.73 3.82
CA THR A 168 -4.76 10.02 5.21
C THR A 168 -5.71 9.34 6.18
N ALA A 169 -7.01 9.29 5.88
CA ALA A 169 -7.96 8.56 6.71
C ALA A 169 -7.60 7.07 6.82
N ILE A 170 -7.27 6.40 5.71
CA ILE A 170 -6.85 5.00 5.74
C ILE A 170 -5.55 4.81 6.54
N HIS A 171 -4.58 5.72 6.41
CA HIS A 171 -3.35 5.73 7.21
C HIS A 171 -3.65 5.77 8.72
N GLU A 172 -4.43 6.75 9.17
CA GLU A 172 -4.75 6.89 10.60
C GLU A 172 -5.58 5.70 11.13
N LEU A 173 -6.45 5.12 10.29
CA LEU A 173 -7.18 3.90 10.63
C LEU A 173 -6.27 2.67 10.77
N GLY A 174 -5.15 2.64 10.04
CA GLY A 174 -4.09 1.64 10.18
C GLY A 174 -3.45 1.66 11.57
N HIS A 175 -3.18 2.85 12.12
CA HIS A 175 -2.74 2.98 13.53
C HIS A 175 -3.77 2.46 14.53
N GLY A 176 -5.05 2.50 14.17
CA GLY A 176 -6.13 1.86 14.92
C GLY A 176 -6.06 0.33 14.98
N LEU A 177 -5.31 -0.31 14.07
CA LEU A 177 -4.94 -1.73 14.17
C LEU A 177 -3.58 -1.94 14.83
N LYS A 178 -2.93 -0.87 15.30
CA LYS A 178 -1.55 -0.88 15.80
C LYS A 178 -0.50 -1.28 14.77
N LEU A 179 -0.74 -0.90 13.53
CA LEU A 179 0.30 -0.85 12.51
C LEU A 179 1.15 0.40 12.75
N ASN A 180 2.46 0.20 12.79
CA ASN A 180 3.44 1.28 12.85
C ASN A 180 3.72 1.78 11.42
N HIS A 181 4.40 2.91 11.30
CA HIS A 181 4.92 3.33 10.00
C HIS A 181 5.88 2.28 9.43
N VAL A 182 5.92 2.21 8.10
CA VAL A 182 6.83 1.36 7.34
C VAL A 182 7.60 2.25 6.37
N ASN A 183 8.93 2.14 6.39
CA ASN A 183 9.82 2.97 5.58
C ASN A 183 10.60 2.22 4.51
N SER A 184 10.25 0.96 4.25
CA SER A 184 11.02 0.08 3.37
C SER A 184 10.38 -0.24 2.02
N GLU A 185 9.10 0.08 1.82
CA GLU A 185 8.39 -0.26 0.59
C GLU A 185 7.23 0.67 0.26
N TYR A 186 6.50 0.40 -0.82
CA TYR A 186 5.30 1.14 -1.20
C TYR A 186 4.11 0.71 -0.33
N ASN A 187 3.64 1.58 0.57
CA ASN A 187 2.58 1.24 1.53
C ASN A 187 1.88 2.51 2.05
N VAL A 188 0.63 2.38 2.52
CA VAL A 188 -0.14 3.53 3.03
C VAL A 188 0.35 4.03 4.39
N MET A 189 1.07 3.22 5.16
CA MET A 189 1.67 3.59 6.46
C MET A 189 2.98 4.40 6.31
N GLY A 190 3.42 4.67 5.08
CA GLY A 190 4.42 5.66 4.74
C GLY A 190 3.80 7.01 4.41
N THR A 191 4.31 7.66 3.36
CA THR A 191 3.79 8.92 2.83
C THR A 191 2.44 8.68 2.12
N ASP A 192 1.37 8.61 2.92
CA ASP A 192 0.00 8.23 2.56
C ASP A 192 -0.56 8.84 1.27
N PHE A 193 -0.32 10.13 1.01
CA PHE A 193 -0.88 10.83 -0.16
C PHE A 193 -0.20 10.45 -1.49
N GLU A 194 0.83 9.62 -1.43
CA GLU A 194 1.52 9.00 -2.57
C GLU A 194 1.09 7.53 -2.76
N HIS A 195 0.37 6.97 -1.80
CA HIS A 195 -0.24 5.64 -1.89
C HIS A 195 -1.68 5.74 -2.41
N ILE A 196 -1.82 5.77 -3.73
CA ILE A 196 -3.11 5.99 -4.40
C ILE A 196 -3.17 5.33 -5.77
N HIS A 197 -4.28 4.64 -6.04
CA HIS A 197 -4.50 3.98 -7.33
C HIS A 197 -5.21 4.91 -8.32
N VAL A 198 -4.79 4.88 -9.59
CA VAL A 198 -5.46 5.61 -10.69
C VAL A 198 -5.62 4.74 -11.92
N ASN A 199 -6.85 4.76 -12.44
CA ASN A 199 -7.21 4.38 -13.81
C ASN A 199 -8.34 5.31 -14.26
N GLY A 200 -8.10 6.10 -15.30
CA GLY A 200 -8.98 7.19 -15.71
C GLY A 200 -8.83 8.45 -14.87
N SER A 201 -9.95 9.16 -14.72
CA SER A 201 -10.05 10.45 -14.03
C SER A 201 -10.21 10.36 -12.51
N LEU A 202 -10.26 9.14 -11.96
CA LEU A 202 -10.47 8.89 -10.54
C LEU A 202 -9.21 8.36 -9.87
N ALA A 203 -8.88 8.96 -8.73
CA ALA A 203 -7.78 8.60 -7.86
C ALA A 203 -8.35 8.09 -6.54
N ARG A 204 -8.02 6.85 -6.21
CA ARG A 204 -8.74 6.01 -5.26
C ARG A 204 -7.80 5.51 -4.18
N ALA A 205 -8.09 5.88 -2.93
CA ALA A 205 -7.39 5.37 -1.75
C ALA A 205 -7.76 3.91 -1.46
N TYR A 206 -6.84 3.15 -0.91
CA TYR A 206 -7.00 1.75 -0.54
C TYR A 206 -5.97 1.42 0.53
N MET A 207 -6.13 0.26 1.17
CA MET A 207 -5.29 -0.16 2.29
C MET A 207 -3.86 -0.52 1.86
N GLY A 208 -3.71 -1.07 0.67
CA GLY A 208 -2.43 -1.58 0.19
C GLY A 208 -2.05 -2.92 0.81
N GLU A 209 -1.02 -3.49 0.23
CA GLU A 209 -0.55 -4.86 0.46
C GLU A 209 -0.07 -5.05 1.91
N ASP A 210 0.90 -4.24 2.33
CA ASP A 210 1.51 -4.23 3.66
C ASP A 210 0.47 -4.17 4.79
N THR A 211 -0.44 -3.21 4.69
CA THR A 211 -1.41 -2.93 5.74
C THR A 211 -2.46 -4.05 5.78
N ALA A 212 -2.87 -4.57 4.62
CA ALA A 212 -3.73 -5.76 4.53
C ALA A 212 -3.07 -7.00 5.14
N ASP A 213 -1.75 -7.17 4.96
CA ASP A 213 -0.99 -8.24 5.61
C ASP A 213 -0.98 -8.10 7.13
N GLY A 214 -0.61 -6.93 7.64
CA GLY A 214 -0.62 -6.64 9.08
C GLY A 214 -2.00 -6.88 9.71
N ALA A 215 -3.08 -6.52 9.02
CA ALA A 215 -4.44 -6.80 9.50
C ALA A 215 -4.74 -8.31 9.58
N VAL A 216 -4.34 -9.10 8.59
CA VAL A 216 -4.48 -10.57 8.64
C VAL A 216 -3.60 -11.16 9.73
N ALA A 217 -2.39 -10.66 9.92
CA ALA A 217 -1.49 -11.13 10.98
C ALA A 217 -2.06 -10.90 12.39
N LEU A 218 -2.91 -9.87 12.57
CA LEU A 218 -3.53 -9.53 13.86
C LEU A 218 -4.89 -10.22 14.07
N TYR A 219 -5.72 -10.27 13.03
CA TYR A 219 -7.13 -10.68 13.14
C TYR A 219 -7.46 -12.00 12.42
N GLY A 220 -6.50 -12.53 11.66
CA GLY A 220 -6.66 -13.70 10.81
C GLY A 220 -7.47 -13.40 9.56
N THR A 221 -7.32 -14.28 8.57
CA THR A 221 -8.05 -14.22 7.30
C THR A 221 -9.54 -14.48 7.51
N ARG A 222 -10.39 -13.73 6.81
CA ARG A 222 -11.85 -13.94 6.83
C ARG A 222 -12.28 -15.17 6.03
N SER A 223 -13.49 -15.64 6.30
CA SER A 223 -14.19 -16.66 5.52
C SER A 223 -15.58 -16.15 5.12
N PRO A 224 -15.98 -16.20 3.83
CA PRO A 224 -15.16 -16.62 2.68
C PRO A 224 -13.96 -15.72 2.45
N ALA A 225 -12.87 -16.29 1.92
CA ALA A 225 -11.65 -15.55 1.61
C ALA A 225 -11.91 -14.48 0.55
N ARG A 226 -11.33 -13.29 0.73
CA ARG A 226 -11.36 -12.22 -0.27
C ARG A 226 -10.04 -12.22 -1.03
N GLN A 227 -10.12 -12.33 -2.34
CA GLN A 227 -8.97 -12.11 -3.22
C GLN A 227 -9.04 -10.68 -3.74
N ASP A 228 -7.87 -10.08 -3.92
CA ASP A 228 -7.70 -8.72 -4.40
C ASP A 228 -6.25 -8.56 -4.85
N LEU A 229 -6.06 -8.38 -6.14
CA LEU A 229 -4.83 -8.04 -6.81
C LEU A 229 -4.90 -6.56 -7.18
N GLY A 230 -3.75 -5.96 -7.37
CA GLY A 230 -3.69 -4.56 -7.77
C GLY A 230 -2.45 -4.27 -8.58
N VAL A 231 -2.52 -3.21 -9.37
CA VAL A 231 -1.36 -2.65 -10.05
C VAL A 231 -1.40 -1.13 -10.03
N VAL A 232 -0.30 -0.49 -9.66
CA VAL A 232 -0.17 0.97 -9.57
C VAL A 232 1.04 1.49 -10.33
N HIS A 233 0.91 2.73 -10.81
CA HIS A 233 2.01 3.52 -11.38
C HIS A 233 2.79 4.30 -10.33
N TRP A 234 2.96 3.71 -9.14
CA TRP A 234 3.76 4.22 -8.04
C TRP A 234 4.79 3.17 -7.62
N LYS A 235 5.89 3.61 -7.02
CA LYS A 235 6.93 2.73 -6.45
C LYS A 235 7.57 3.40 -5.24
N TYR A 236 8.17 2.58 -4.39
CA TYR A 236 9.08 3.04 -3.35
C TYR A 236 10.25 3.83 -3.93
N SER A 237 10.61 4.95 -3.30
CA SER A 237 11.68 5.85 -3.75
C SER A 237 12.71 6.19 -2.66
N GLY A 238 12.38 5.93 -1.39
CA GLY A 238 13.26 6.20 -0.26
C GLY A 238 12.49 6.31 1.05
N ALA A 239 13.12 6.85 2.08
CA ALA A 239 12.52 7.03 3.39
C ALA A 239 12.74 8.45 3.92
N SER A 240 11.71 9.01 4.54
CA SER A 240 11.76 10.23 5.32
C SER A 240 11.44 9.91 6.78
N GLY A 241 12.50 9.59 7.54
CA GLY A 241 12.36 9.10 8.92
C GLY A 241 11.70 7.73 8.97
N GLU A 242 10.54 7.64 9.63
CA GLU A 242 9.77 6.40 9.75
C GLU A 242 8.83 6.15 8.57
N TYR A 243 8.70 7.10 7.65
CA TYR A 243 7.80 7.01 6.50
C TYR A 243 8.56 6.61 5.24
N SER A 244 8.01 5.69 4.46
CA SER A 244 8.47 5.44 3.09
C SER A 244 7.95 6.53 2.16
N ASP A 245 8.82 7.08 1.33
CA ASP A 245 8.46 7.97 0.22
C ASP A 245 8.22 7.16 -1.06
N HIS A 246 7.29 7.63 -1.89
CA HIS A 246 6.91 6.99 -3.13
C HIS A 246 6.96 7.96 -4.31
N THR A 247 7.27 7.44 -5.48
CA THR A 247 7.29 8.22 -6.73
C THR A 247 6.60 7.47 -7.84
N LYS A 248 6.28 8.17 -8.93
CA LYS A 248 5.68 7.55 -10.11
C LYS A 248 6.63 6.52 -10.71
N THR A 249 6.08 5.44 -11.25
CA THR A 249 6.87 4.51 -12.05
C THR A 249 7.31 5.16 -13.37
N GLU A 250 8.37 4.60 -13.95
CA GLU A 250 9.06 5.22 -15.08
C GLU A 250 9.08 4.33 -16.32
N LEU A 251 9.32 4.94 -17.48
CA LEU A 251 9.51 4.26 -18.75
C LEU A 251 10.96 4.37 -19.19
N PHE A 252 11.59 3.24 -19.49
CA PHE A 252 13.01 3.16 -19.80
C PHE A 252 13.26 2.69 -21.23
N ASN A 253 14.43 3.00 -21.78
CA ASN A 253 14.94 2.30 -22.96
C ASN A 253 15.48 0.91 -22.57
N THR A 254 15.93 0.15 -23.57
CA THR A 254 16.51 -1.20 -23.37
C THR A 254 17.82 -1.19 -22.58
N ALA A 255 18.51 -0.05 -22.50
CA ALA A 255 19.72 0.16 -21.72
C ALA A 255 19.45 0.67 -20.28
N ASN A 256 18.20 0.60 -19.79
CA ASN A 256 17.78 1.09 -18.47
C ASN A 256 17.93 2.60 -18.21
N ALA A 257 18.10 3.41 -19.25
CA ALA A 257 17.99 4.86 -19.09
C ALA A 257 16.52 5.29 -19.18
N VAL A 258 16.08 6.16 -18.27
CA VAL A 258 14.74 6.77 -18.30
C VAL A 258 14.58 7.54 -19.62
N LEU A 259 13.42 7.36 -20.28
CA LEU A 259 13.13 8.04 -21.54
C LEU A 259 12.90 9.54 -21.33
N SER A 260 13.16 10.32 -22.39
CA SER A 260 12.79 11.74 -22.47
C SER A 260 11.30 11.90 -22.12
N ASN A 261 11.00 12.86 -21.27
CA ASN A 261 9.66 13.09 -20.75
C ASN A 261 9.41 14.57 -20.47
N PHE A 262 8.14 14.91 -20.26
CA PHE A 262 7.71 16.25 -19.87
C PHE A 262 6.51 16.18 -18.93
N ASN A 263 6.31 17.25 -18.15
CA ASN A 263 5.12 17.39 -17.32
C ASN A 263 3.89 17.68 -18.19
N ASP A 264 2.84 16.90 -18.02
CA ASP A 264 1.55 17.06 -18.68
C ASP A 264 0.44 17.06 -17.61
N GLY A 265 0.10 18.25 -17.12
CA GLY A 265 -0.95 18.41 -16.11
C GLY A 265 -0.65 17.71 -14.79
N GLY A 266 0.62 17.67 -14.37
CA GLY A 266 1.04 16.96 -13.16
C GLY A 266 1.38 15.48 -13.36
N GLU A 267 1.13 14.92 -14.54
CA GLU A 267 1.59 13.59 -14.90
C GLU A 267 2.90 13.66 -15.69
N THR A 268 3.70 12.59 -15.65
CA THR A 268 4.94 12.50 -16.44
C THR A 268 4.63 11.78 -17.74
N ARG A 269 4.70 12.50 -18.87
CA ARG A 269 4.47 11.92 -20.20
C ARG A 269 5.79 11.63 -20.91
N TYR A 270 5.98 10.38 -21.31
CA TYR A 270 7.21 9.93 -21.96
C TYR A 270 7.12 10.03 -23.49
N GLN A 271 8.23 10.39 -24.12
CA GLN A 271 8.36 10.43 -25.58
C GLN A 271 8.83 9.07 -26.09
N VAL A 272 8.10 8.52 -27.05
CA VAL A 272 8.42 7.24 -27.71
C VAL A 272 8.31 7.36 -29.22
N THR A 273 8.91 6.43 -29.97
CA THR A 273 8.76 6.33 -31.43
C THR A 273 8.02 5.04 -31.83
N PRO A 274 7.34 5.02 -33.00
CA PRO A 274 6.71 3.80 -33.50
C PRO A 274 7.73 2.68 -33.68
N GLY A 275 7.41 1.47 -33.22
CA GLY A 275 8.30 0.30 -33.26
C GLY A 275 9.38 0.28 -32.17
N GLN A 276 9.47 1.30 -31.31
CA GLN A 276 10.47 1.35 -30.25
C GLN A 276 10.22 0.25 -29.21
N GLN A 277 11.29 -0.43 -28.80
CA GLN A 277 11.27 -1.29 -27.63
C GLN A 277 11.55 -0.47 -26.37
N VAL A 278 10.68 -0.58 -25.38
CA VAL A 278 10.76 0.15 -24.10
C VAL A 278 10.59 -0.84 -22.94
N ARG A 279 11.06 -0.47 -21.74
CA ARG A 279 10.84 -1.23 -20.51
C ARG A 279 9.91 -0.42 -19.60
N THR A 280 8.69 -0.91 -19.41
CA THR A 280 7.70 -0.28 -18.54
C THR A 280 7.80 -0.80 -17.13
N GLU A 281 7.73 0.08 -16.14
CA GLU A 281 7.77 -0.25 -14.72
C GLU A 281 6.39 -0.07 -14.08
N PHE A 282 5.96 -1.05 -13.30
CA PHE A 282 4.73 -1.00 -12.51
C PHE A 282 4.94 -1.73 -11.19
N THR A 283 4.15 -1.40 -10.18
CA THR A 283 4.13 -2.10 -8.89
C THR A 283 2.85 -2.91 -8.78
N TYR A 284 2.99 -4.19 -8.51
CA TYR A 284 1.93 -5.17 -8.36
C TYR A 284 1.75 -5.50 -6.88
N GLU A 285 0.50 -5.65 -6.45
CA GLU A 285 0.11 -5.86 -5.06
C GLU A 285 -0.85 -7.05 -4.93
N ASN A 286 -0.73 -7.81 -3.84
CA ASN A 286 -1.73 -8.80 -3.45
C ASN A 286 -2.37 -8.37 -2.13
N ASN A 287 -3.41 -7.56 -2.24
CA ASN A 287 -4.22 -7.10 -1.12
C ASN A 287 -5.16 -8.20 -0.58
N GLY A 288 -5.12 -9.39 -1.18
CA GLY A 288 -6.02 -10.51 -0.92
C GLY A 288 -5.55 -11.46 0.17
N ALA A 289 -6.33 -12.52 0.34
CA ALA A 289 -6.19 -13.52 1.39
C ALA A 289 -5.16 -14.60 1.09
N SER A 290 -4.82 -14.82 -0.18
CA SER A 290 -4.02 -15.97 -0.61
C SER A 290 -3.02 -15.61 -1.69
N THR A 291 -1.87 -16.27 -1.67
CA THR A 291 -0.90 -16.23 -2.78
C THR A 291 -1.58 -16.63 -4.08
N GLN A 292 -1.39 -15.83 -5.13
CA GLN A 292 -1.89 -16.09 -6.47
C GLN A 292 -0.74 -16.53 -7.36
N SER A 293 -0.94 -17.60 -8.13
CA SER A 293 0.09 -18.19 -8.99
C SER A 293 -0.35 -18.17 -10.44
N ASN A 294 0.60 -17.97 -11.35
CA ASN A 294 0.37 -17.93 -12.80
C ASN A 294 -0.68 -16.87 -13.20
N VAL A 295 -0.71 -15.73 -12.50
CA VAL A 295 -1.58 -14.60 -12.80
C VAL A 295 -1.16 -14.02 -14.14
N ARG A 296 -2.12 -13.84 -15.06
CA ARG A 296 -1.83 -13.25 -16.37
C ARG A 296 -1.81 -11.74 -16.30
N VAL A 297 -0.79 -11.14 -16.87
CA VAL A 297 -0.63 -9.69 -16.97
C VAL A 297 -0.57 -9.30 -18.44
N GLY A 298 -1.43 -8.38 -18.85
CA GLY A 298 -1.47 -7.81 -20.19
C GLY A 298 -0.93 -6.39 -20.22
N PHE A 299 -0.26 -6.02 -21.30
CA PHE A 299 0.15 -4.64 -21.58
C PHE A 299 -0.61 -4.12 -22.79
N TYR A 300 -1.07 -2.87 -22.72
CA TYR A 300 -2.01 -2.29 -23.66
C TYR A 300 -1.59 -0.89 -24.11
N ILE A 301 -2.05 -0.48 -25.29
CA ILE A 301 -2.05 0.91 -25.73
C ILE A 301 -3.49 1.39 -25.78
N SER A 302 -3.79 2.41 -24.99
CA SER A 302 -5.08 3.09 -24.99
C SER A 302 -5.01 4.48 -25.61
N THR A 303 -6.17 4.93 -26.10
CA THR A 303 -6.38 6.28 -26.65
C THR A 303 -6.95 7.27 -25.63
N ASN A 304 -7.18 6.81 -24.40
CA ASN A 304 -7.59 7.61 -23.25
C ASN A 304 -6.89 7.07 -21.99
N ASP A 305 -7.14 7.71 -20.85
CA ASP A 305 -6.50 7.35 -19.58
C ASP A 305 -7.21 6.22 -18.82
N THR A 306 -8.23 5.58 -19.39
CA THR A 306 -8.94 4.43 -18.80
C THR A 306 -8.54 3.15 -19.50
N ILE A 307 -7.65 2.38 -18.86
CA ILE A 307 -7.16 1.11 -19.38
C ILE A 307 -8.21 0.01 -19.16
N SER A 308 -8.48 -0.74 -20.23
CA SER A 308 -9.40 -1.87 -20.24
C SER A 308 -8.95 -2.93 -21.26
N THR A 309 -9.54 -4.13 -21.18
CA THR A 309 -9.25 -5.21 -22.14
C THR A 309 -9.77 -4.93 -23.56
N GLY A 310 -10.53 -3.85 -23.76
CA GLY A 310 -10.91 -3.34 -25.08
C GLY A 310 -9.81 -2.54 -25.78
N ASP A 311 -8.72 -2.18 -25.09
CA ASP A 311 -7.58 -1.49 -25.65
C ASP A 311 -6.69 -2.42 -26.51
N GLN A 312 -5.76 -1.84 -27.27
CA GLN A 312 -4.85 -2.63 -28.11
C GLN A 312 -3.83 -3.35 -27.23
N ARG A 313 -3.98 -4.66 -27.03
CA ARG A 313 -2.98 -5.50 -26.36
C ARG A 313 -1.68 -5.58 -27.18
N ILE A 314 -0.54 -5.33 -26.55
CA ILE A 314 0.79 -5.30 -27.19
C ILE A 314 1.78 -6.32 -26.66
N ALA A 315 1.60 -6.79 -25.43
CA ALA A 315 2.45 -7.80 -24.79
C ALA A 315 1.71 -8.47 -23.63
N GLY A 316 2.31 -9.48 -23.03
CA GLY A 316 1.88 -10.02 -21.75
C GLY A 316 2.93 -10.91 -21.11
N THR A 317 2.71 -11.22 -19.84
CA THR A 317 3.57 -12.05 -19.00
C THR A 317 2.71 -12.81 -17.98
N THR A 318 3.35 -13.65 -17.17
CA THR A 318 2.74 -14.23 -15.98
C THR A 318 3.59 -13.93 -14.75
N LEU A 319 2.96 -13.84 -13.59
CA LEU A 319 3.66 -13.68 -12.31
C LEU A 319 2.99 -14.50 -11.21
N ASN A 320 3.76 -14.78 -10.17
CA ASN A 320 3.26 -15.29 -8.89
C ASN A 320 3.34 -14.14 -7.90
N LEU A 321 2.26 -13.89 -7.17
CA LEU A 321 2.18 -12.80 -6.21
C LEU A 321 1.80 -13.34 -4.83
N GLY A 322 2.80 -13.31 -3.94
CA GLY A 322 2.62 -13.58 -2.52
C GLY A 322 1.95 -12.42 -1.80
N ARG A 323 1.75 -12.60 -0.50
CA ARG A 323 1.43 -11.52 0.44
C ARG A 323 2.74 -11.07 1.13
N ASP A 324 2.63 -10.09 2.03
CA ASP A 324 3.68 -9.42 2.81
C ASP A 324 4.55 -8.40 2.05
N ASN A 325 4.66 -8.44 0.72
CA ASN A 325 5.47 -7.44 0.01
C ASN A 325 4.85 -7.06 -1.35
N VAL A 326 5.08 -5.81 -1.75
CA VAL A 326 4.80 -5.37 -3.11
C VAL A 326 5.85 -5.89 -4.11
N TYR A 327 5.47 -6.02 -5.38
CA TYR A 327 6.38 -6.44 -6.45
C TYR A 327 6.48 -5.35 -7.52
N THR A 328 7.56 -4.58 -7.53
CA THR A 328 7.85 -3.63 -8.62
C THR A 328 8.70 -4.31 -9.70
N ALA A 329 8.19 -4.34 -10.93
CA ALA A 329 8.86 -5.04 -12.02
C ALA A 329 8.90 -4.24 -13.32
N ARG A 330 9.94 -4.49 -14.11
CA ARG A 330 10.10 -3.92 -15.45
C ARG A 330 9.84 -4.97 -16.52
N ASN A 331 8.95 -4.66 -17.44
CA ASN A 331 8.59 -5.52 -18.55
C ASN A 331 8.93 -4.86 -19.89
N THR A 332 9.56 -5.62 -20.78
CA THR A 332 9.91 -5.14 -22.11
C THR A 332 8.70 -5.25 -23.05
N VAL A 333 8.34 -4.15 -23.70
CA VAL A 333 7.22 -4.06 -24.63
C VAL A 333 7.64 -3.30 -25.88
N THR A 334 6.97 -3.57 -27.01
CA THR A 334 7.21 -2.87 -28.27
C THR A 334 6.05 -1.93 -28.57
N ILE A 335 6.35 -0.64 -28.75
CA ILE A 335 5.37 0.37 -29.18
C ILE A 335 4.93 0.01 -30.61
N PRO A 336 3.63 -0.14 -30.89
CA PRO A 336 3.17 -0.50 -32.23
C PRO A 336 3.64 0.50 -33.30
N SER A 337 4.15 -0.02 -34.41
CA SER A 337 4.60 0.80 -35.55
C SER A 337 3.47 1.55 -36.25
N SER A 338 2.22 1.12 -36.04
CA SER A 338 1.01 1.72 -36.59
C SER A 338 0.47 2.90 -35.80
N LEU A 339 1.02 3.21 -34.61
CA LEU A 339 0.55 4.36 -33.83
C LEU A 339 0.82 5.67 -34.57
N GLN A 340 -0.14 6.57 -34.49
CA GLN A 340 -0.03 7.87 -35.13
C GLN A 340 1.02 8.71 -34.42
N ARG A 341 1.95 9.26 -35.20
CA ARG A 341 2.92 10.25 -34.72
C ARG A 341 2.23 11.52 -34.26
N ASN A 342 2.87 12.25 -33.37
CA ASN A 342 2.35 13.46 -32.75
C ASN A 342 0.99 13.25 -32.08
N ARG A 343 0.80 12.12 -31.40
CA ARG A 343 -0.43 11.81 -30.66
C ARG A 343 -0.14 11.27 -29.26
N ASN A 344 -1.01 11.63 -28.32
CA ASN A 344 -1.00 11.13 -26.95
C ASN A 344 -1.67 9.76 -26.89
N TYR A 345 -1.03 8.85 -26.17
CA TYR A 345 -1.55 7.53 -25.84
C TYR A 345 -1.24 7.22 -24.37
N TRP A 346 -1.75 6.09 -23.89
CA TRP A 346 -1.49 5.57 -22.55
C TRP A 346 -1.00 4.13 -22.67
N LEU A 347 0.20 3.88 -22.14
CA LEU A 347 0.75 2.55 -22.04
C LEU A 347 0.22 1.93 -20.75
N GLY A 348 -0.77 1.06 -20.89
CA GLY A 348 -1.52 0.44 -19.81
C GLY A 348 -0.99 -0.93 -19.42
N VAL A 349 -1.32 -1.34 -18.20
CA VAL A 349 -1.15 -2.70 -17.69
C VAL A 349 -2.46 -3.15 -17.06
N ILE A 350 -2.78 -4.44 -17.20
CA ILE A 350 -3.89 -5.10 -16.49
C ILE A 350 -3.33 -6.37 -15.84
N ILE A 351 -3.46 -6.50 -14.52
CA ILE A 351 -3.23 -7.76 -13.79
C ILE A 351 -4.54 -8.57 -13.75
N ASP A 352 -4.43 -9.90 -13.73
CA ASP A 352 -5.55 -10.83 -13.99
C ASP A 352 -6.33 -10.45 -15.26
N GLU A 353 -5.62 -10.21 -16.37
CA GLU A 353 -6.22 -9.71 -17.63
C GLU A 353 -7.33 -10.61 -18.22
N ASN A 354 -7.38 -11.87 -17.79
CA ASN A 354 -8.38 -12.85 -18.18
C ASN A 354 -9.51 -13.03 -17.15
N ASN A 355 -9.54 -12.21 -16.09
CA ASN A 355 -10.57 -12.21 -15.04
C ASN A 355 -10.79 -13.61 -14.44
N SER A 356 -9.68 -14.30 -14.15
CA SER A 356 -9.70 -15.69 -13.67
C SER A 356 -9.78 -15.82 -12.16
N ILE A 357 -9.39 -14.78 -11.43
CA ILE A 357 -9.48 -14.71 -9.99
C ILE A 357 -10.76 -13.93 -9.69
N ASN A 358 -11.59 -14.44 -8.78
CA ASN A 358 -12.77 -13.72 -8.34
C ASN A 358 -12.38 -12.74 -7.23
N GLU A 359 -12.25 -11.47 -7.59
CA GLU A 359 -11.75 -10.44 -6.69
C GLU A 359 -12.87 -9.63 -6.06
N ASN A 360 -12.62 -9.10 -4.87
CA ASN A 360 -13.57 -8.20 -4.21
C ASN A 360 -13.51 -6.79 -4.83
N VAL A 361 -12.38 -6.44 -5.44
CA VAL A 361 -12.11 -5.15 -6.04
C VAL A 361 -11.50 -5.40 -7.41
N GLU A 362 -12.22 -5.06 -8.48
CA GLU A 362 -11.76 -5.30 -9.86
C GLU A 362 -11.21 -4.02 -10.51
N TRP A 363 -11.50 -2.85 -9.94
CA TRP A 363 -11.15 -1.57 -10.56
C TRP A 363 -9.68 -1.19 -10.37
N ASN A 364 -8.98 -1.84 -9.43
CA ASN A 364 -7.55 -1.65 -9.12
C ASN A 364 -6.63 -2.58 -9.94
N ASN A 365 -7.21 -3.39 -10.81
CA ASN A 365 -6.47 -4.32 -11.67
C ASN A 365 -5.81 -3.64 -12.89
N ALA A 366 -5.97 -2.33 -13.08
CA ALA A 366 -5.42 -1.65 -14.24
C ALA A 366 -4.88 -0.25 -13.93
N THR A 367 -3.76 0.11 -14.54
CA THR A 367 -3.18 1.45 -14.46
C THR A 367 -2.34 1.75 -15.70
N TYR A 368 -1.70 2.91 -15.79
CA TYR A 368 -0.99 3.36 -17.00
C TYR A 368 0.21 4.27 -16.74
N ILE A 369 1.01 4.43 -17.78
CA ILE A 369 1.99 5.51 -17.98
C ILE A 369 1.60 6.31 -19.23
N PRO A 370 1.45 7.65 -19.16
CA PRO A 370 1.19 8.48 -20.34
C PRO A 370 2.38 8.51 -21.30
N ILE A 371 2.12 8.36 -22.60
CA ILE A 371 3.14 8.44 -23.66
C ILE A 371 2.75 9.43 -24.76
N ARG A 372 3.74 9.94 -25.49
CA ARG A 372 3.62 10.73 -26.72
C ARG A 372 4.42 10.04 -27.81
N VAL A 373 3.73 9.61 -28.86
CA VAL A 373 4.41 9.06 -30.05
C VAL A 373 4.93 10.21 -30.90
N GLN A 374 6.24 10.23 -31.18
CA GLN A 374 6.95 11.26 -31.97
C GLN A 374 6.99 10.94 -33.46
#